data_AF-A0A0F9Q5D4-F1
#
_entry.id   AF-A0A0F9Q5D4-F1
#
_cell.length_a   1.000
_cell.length_b   1.000
_cell.length_c   1.000
_cell.angle_alpha   90.00
_cell.angle_beta   90.00
_cell.angle_gamma   90.00
#
_symmetry.space_group_name_H-M   'P 1'
#
loop_
_entity.id
_entity.type
_entity.pdbx_description
1 polymer ?
#
loop_
_entity_poly.entity_id
_entity_poly.type
_entity_poly.pdbx_seq_one_letter_code
_entity_poly.pdbx_strand_id
1 'polypeptide(L)'
;MAQTSEPKLISGNANMPLAKAIARRMSLHRGVNVGLVDARVERFNDGEIFVEVYENVRGEDMFIIQPTSNPANDNLMELLIMADALRRSSAARVTAVLPYFGYARQDRRTKARTPITAKMVANMMVGTGIERILTMDLHAAQIQGFFDIPVDNLYASPVFALDIKNEFKDRMSELMVISPDVGGVARARELAKRINSPLAIVDKRREKPGEIAEMTVIGDVTDKICLIVDDICDTAGTLCKAAEVLIENGAKEVHSYISHGVRCG
;
A
#
# COMPACT_ATOMS: atom_id res chain seq x y z
N MET A 1 19.70 -24.45 20.15
CA MET A 1 18.83 -23.30 19.82
C MET A 1 19.01 -23.06 18.34
N ALA A 2 17.94 -23.10 17.52
CA ALA A 2 18.07 -22.73 16.12
C ALA A 2 18.61 -21.30 16.06
N GLN A 3 19.81 -21.11 15.50
CA GLN A 3 20.26 -19.77 15.11
C GLN A 3 19.22 -19.28 14.10
N THR A 4 18.32 -18.40 14.54
CA THR A 4 17.53 -17.62 13.60
C THR A 4 18.54 -16.78 12.81
N SER A 5 18.80 -17.17 11.56
CA SER A 5 19.57 -16.35 10.61
C SER A 5 19.01 -14.92 10.67
N GLU A 6 19.92 -13.96 10.73
CA GLU A 6 19.53 -12.57 10.83
C GLU A 6 18.92 -12.15 9.50
N PRO A 7 17.72 -11.54 9.49
CA PRO A 7 17.10 -11.11 8.26
C PRO A 7 17.99 -10.04 7.60
N LYS A 8 18.37 -10.28 6.34
CA LYS A 8 19.10 -9.30 5.54
C LYS A 8 18.13 -8.49 4.72
N LEU A 9 18.29 -7.17 4.76
CA LEU A 9 17.44 -6.23 4.04
C LEU A 9 18.17 -5.75 2.79
N ILE A 10 17.48 -5.71 1.65
CA ILE A 10 17.98 -5.10 0.42
C ILE A 10 16.89 -4.19 -0.13
N SER A 11 17.27 -3.11 -0.81
CA SER A 11 16.33 -2.13 -1.38
C SER A 11 16.63 -1.93 -2.85
N GLY A 12 15.59 -1.79 -3.66
CA GLY A 12 15.74 -1.16 -4.98
C GLY A 12 15.66 0.37 -4.86
N ASN A 13 15.41 1.04 -5.98
CA ASN A 13 15.43 2.49 -6.06
C ASN A 13 14.11 3.18 -5.68
N ALA A 14 13.02 2.43 -5.53
CA ALA A 14 11.68 3.02 -5.46
C ALA A 14 11.42 3.85 -4.19
N ASN A 15 11.97 3.45 -3.03
CA ASN A 15 11.82 4.19 -1.78
C ASN A 15 12.95 3.92 -0.78
N MET A 16 14.17 4.34 -1.15
CA MET A 16 15.35 4.25 -0.29
C MET A 16 15.18 4.90 1.10
N PRO A 17 14.50 6.07 1.25
CA PRO A 17 14.24 6.64 2.58
C PRO A 17 13.46 5.70 3.51
N LEU A 18 12.43 5.03 2.99
CA LEU A 18 11.65 4.07 3.78
C LEU A 18 12.48 2.83 4.13
N ALA A 19 13.25 2.28 3.18
CA ALA A 19 14.11 1.13 3.44
C ALA A 19 15.11 1.40 4.57
N LYS A 20 15.76 2.57 4.55
CA LYS A 20 16.66 3.03 5.62
C LYS A 20 15.94 3.22 6.95
N ALA A 21 14.71 3.75 6.93
CA ALA A 21 13.92 3.92 8.14
C ALA A 21 13.52 2.57 8.78
N ILE A 22 13.16 1.58 7.96
CA ILE A 22 12.87 0.21 8.41
C ILE A 22 14.12 -0.41 9.03
N ALA A 23 15.26 -0.36 8.33
CA ALA A 23 16.54 -0.87 8.84
C ALA A 23 16.89 -0.23 10.20
N ARG A 24 16.82 1.11 10.30
CA ARG A 24 17.05 1.83 11.55
C ARG A 24 16.10 1.40 12.67
N ARG A 25 14.81 1.21 12.36
CA ARG A 25 13.82 0.78 13.36
C ARG A 25 14.10 -0.64 13.85
N MET A 26 14.52 -1.54 12.95
CA MET A 26 14.97 -2.88 13.30
C MET A 26 16.22 -2.84 14.18
N SER A 27 17.18 -1.97 13.87
CA SER A 27 18.38 -1.81 14.70
C SER A 27 18.04 -1.42 16.14
N LEU A 28 17.16 -0.44 16.31
CA LEU A 28 16.68 -0.01 17.63
C LEU A 28 15.93 -1.12 18.38
N HIS A 29 15.13 -1.90 17.68
CA HIS A 29 14.33 -2.97 18.30
C HIS A 29 15.20 -4.16 18.74
N ARG A 30 16.22 -4.51 17.96
CA ARG A 30 17.10 -5.67 18.23
C ARG A 30 18.34 -5.33 19.06
N GLY A 31 18.71 -4.05 19.16
CA GLY A 31 19.94 -3.62 19.84
C GLY A 31 21.22 -3.91 19.06
N VAL A 32 21.12 -4.28 17.78
CA VAL A 32 22.25 -4.55 16.87
C VAL A 32 22.08 -3.72 15.60
N ASN A 33 23.17 -3.32 14.95
CA ASN A 33 23.08 -2.53 13.73
C ASN A 33 22.64 -3.38 12.53
N VAL A 34 21.41 -3.18 12.06
CA VAL A 34 20.88 -3.76 10.81
C VAL A 34 21.07 -2.74 9.69
N GLY A 35 21.92 -3.09 8.72
CA GLY A 35 22.15 -2.31 7.50
C GLY A 35 21.28 -2.79 6.34
N LEU A 36 21.30 -2.02 5.25
CA LEU A 36 20.92 -2.54 3.94
C LEU A 36 22.13 -3.25 3.33
N VAL A 37 21.88 -4.38 2.69
CA VAL A 37 22.87 -5.11 1.90
C VAL A 37 23.40 -4.19 0.80
N ASP A 38 24.71 -4.15 0.67
CA ASP A 38 25.37 -3.44 -0.41
C ASP A 38 25.06 -4.11 -1.76
N ALA A 39 24.44 -3.34 -2.64
CA ALA A 39 24.01 -3.78 -3.95
C ALA A 39 23.95 -2.58 -4.89
N ARG A 40 24.30 -2.84 -6.14
CA ARG A 40 24.17 -1.89 -7.24
C ARG A 40 22.88 -2.21 -7.99
N VAL A 41 21.99 -1.23 -8.05
CA VAL A 41 20.74 -1.29 -8.83
C VAL A 41 20.73 -0.06 -9.73
N GLU A 42 21.07 -0.26 -11.00
CA GLU A 42 21.25 0.83 -11.96
C GLU A 42 20.65 0.50 -13.32
N ARG A 43 20.86 1.39 -14.28
CA ARG A 43 20.45 1.19 -15.67
C ARG A 43 21.63 1.33 -16.61
N PHE A 44 21.65 0.48 -17.64
CA PHE A 44 22.51 0.67 -18.80
C PHE A 44 22.03 1.86 -19.64
N ASN A 45 22.85 2.25 -20.62
CA ASN A 45 22.58 3.42 -21.48
C ASN A 45 21.30 3.28 -22.33
N ASP A 46 20.86 2.05 -22.59
CA ASP A 46 19.63 1.72 -23.31
C ASP A 46 18.40 1.58 -22.38
N GLY A 47 18.59 1.74 -21.06
CA GLY A 47 17.53 1.73 -20.06
C GLY A 47 17.28 0.36 -19.42
N GLU A 48 17.98 -0.70 -19.84
CA GLU A 48 17.89 -2.01 -19.20
C GLU A 48 18.40 -1.95 -17.74
N ILE A 49 17.71 -2.65 -16.85
CA ILE A 49 18.03 -2.66 -15.43
C ILE A 49 19.14 -3.67 -15.15
N PHE A 50 20.16 -3.24 -14.41
CA PHE A 50 21.26 -4.07 -13.94
C PHE A 50 21.24 -4.14 -12.42
N VAL A 51 21.39 -5.36 -11.88
CA VAL A 51 21.46 -5.62 -10.44
C VAL A 51 22.69 -6.47 -10.13
N GLU A 52 23.50 -6.03 -9.18
CA GLU A 52 24.64 -6.76 -8.65
C GLU A 52 24.62 -6.67 -7.11
N VAL A 53 24.67 -7.82 -6.43
CA VAL A 53 24.69 -7.90 -4.96
C VAL A 53 26.14 -8.11 -4.51
N TYR A 54 26.69 -7.19 -3.72
CA TYR A 54 28.10 -7.21 -3.33
C TYR A 54 28.39 -8.09 -2.11
N GLU A 55 27.37 -8.37 -1.30
CA GLU A 55 27.51 -9.18 -0.09
C GLU A 55 27.13 -10.65 -0.32
N ASN A 56 27.70 -11.53 0.50
CA ASN A 56 27.27 -12.93 0.56
C ASN A 56 25.86 -13.02 1.16
N VAL A 57 24.93 -13.60 0.38
CA VAL A 57 23.53 -13.84 0.74
C VAL A 57 23.17 -15.33 0.80
N ARG A 58 24.17 -16.23 0.65
CA ARG A 58 23.94 -17.68 0.64
C ARG A 58 23.39 -18.15 1.98
N GLY A 59 22.24 -18.82 1.96
CA GLY A 59 21.59 -19.36 3.14
C GLY A 59 20.88 -18.31 4.00
N GLU A 60 20.84 -17.05 3.58
CA GLU A 60 20.23 -15.96 4.34
C GLU A 60 18.74 -15.80 4.05
N ASP A 61 18.00 -15.28 5.04
CA ASP A 61 16.60 -14.86 4.90
C ASP A 61 16.55 -13.41 4.40
N MET A 62 16.22 -13.24 3.11
CA MET A 62 16.31 -11.96 2.42
C MET A 62 14.97 -11.25 2.35
N PHE A 63 14.97 -9.94 2.61
CA PHE A 63 13.81 -9.06 2.47
C PHE A 63 14.10 -7.94 1.48
N ILE A 64 13.38 -7.94 0.35
CA ILE A 64 13.49 -6.89 -0.68
C ILE A 64 12.46 -5.81 -0.39
N ILE A 65 12.89 -4.60 -0.04
CA ILE A 65 12.02 -3.45 0.19
C ILE A 65 11.90 -2.66 -1.11
N GLN A 66 10.76 -2.81 -1.80
CA GLN A 66 10.56 -2.19 -3.10
C GLN A 66 9.06 -1.99 -3.38
N PRO A 67 8.49 -0.79 -3.13
CA PRO A 67 7.15 -0.49 -3.65
C PRO A 67 7.17 -0.48 -5.19
N THR A 68 6.10 -0.96 -5.81
CA THR A 68 5.94 -0.93 -7.29
C THR A 68 5.19 0.32 -7.75
N SER A 69 5.57 1.48 -7.18
CA SER A 69 5.07 2.83 -7.51
C SER A 69 5.73 3.40 -8.77
N ASN A 70 5.37 4.62 -9.18
CA ASN A 70 5.95 5.28 -10.36
C ASN A 70 7.50 5.40 -10.27
N PRO A 71 8.26 5.06 -11.32
CA PRO A 71 7.85 4.39 -12.57
C PRO A 71 7.53 2.90 -12.36
N ALA A 72 6.25 2.54 -12.57
CA ALA A 72 5.69 1.27 -12.09
C ALA A 72 6.35 0.03 -12.70
N ASN A 73 6.54 0.01 -14.02
CA ASN A 73 7.14 -1.11 -14.73
C ASN A 73 8.60 -1.30 -14.32
N ASP A 74 9.36 -0.21 -14.21
CA ASP A 74 10.77 -0.30 -13.88
C ASP A 74 10.98 -0.76 -12.45
N ASN A 75 10.24 -0.20 -11.49
CA ASN A 75 10.33 -0.60 -10.09
C ASN A 75 9.88 -2.06 -9.90
N LEU A 76 8.91 -2.53 -10.68
CA LEU A 76 8.55 -3.94 -10.75
C LEU A 76 9.70 -4.79 -11.31
N MET A 77 10.33 -4.37 -12.41
CA MET A 77 11.44 -5.11 -13.01
C MET A 77 12.67 -5.14 -12.09
N GLU A 78 13.00 -4.04 -11.40
CA GLU A 78 14.05 -4.02 -10.36
C GLU A 78 13.79 -5.09 -9.30
N LEU A 79 12.57 -5.15 -8.74
CA LEU A 79 12.20 -6.17 -7.76
C LEU A 79 12.39 -7.59 -8.30
N LEU A 80 11.91 -7.85 -9.52
CA LEU A 80 11.96 -9.17 -10.14
C LEU A 80 13.40 -9.62 -10.40
N ILE A 81 14.24 -8.72 -10.89
CA ILE A 81 15.66 -8.98 -11.17
C ILE A 81 16.43 -9.17 -9.86
N MET A 82 16.16 -8.35 -8.84
CA MET A 82 16.74 -8.53 -7.50
C MET A 82 16.37 -9.90 -6.90
N ALA A 83 15.10 -10.31 -7.00
CA ALA A 83 14.66 -11.61 -6.51
C ALA A 83 15.37 -12.77 -7.23
N ASP A 84 15.49 -12.70 -8.57
CA ASP A 84 16.22 -13.70 -9.35
C ASP A 84 17.71 -13.74 -8.97
N ALA A 85 18.36 -12.59 -8.79
CA ALA A 85 19.76 -12.49 -8.36
C ALA A 85 19.99 -13.14 -6.98
N LEU A 86 19.11 -12.90 -6.01
CA LEU A 86 19.18 -13.51 -4.68
C LEU A 86 18.95 -15.02 -4.71
N ARG A 87 17.97 -15.47 -5.49
CA ARG A 87 17.68 -16.90 -5.67
C ARG A 87 18.87 -17.63 -6.29
N ARG A 88 19.47 -17.09 -7.35
CA ARG A 88 20.67 -17.67 -7.99
C ARG A 88 21.90 -17.63 -7.07
N SER A 89 21.95 -16.62 -6.21
CA SER A 89 22.96 -16.50 -5.14
C SER A 89 22.69 -17.41 -3.93
N SER A 90 21.69 -18.31 -4.03
CA SER A 90 21.37 -19.32 -3.02
C SER A 90 20.90 -18.74 -1.68
N ALA A 91 20.17 -17.62 -1.70
CA ALA A 91 19.41 -17.18 -0.53
C ALA A 91 18.50 -18.32 -0.02
N ALA A 92 18.36 -18.46 1.29
CA ALA A 92 17.51 -19.51 1.86
C ALA A 92 16.02 -19.23 1.64
N ARG A 93 15.66 -17.94 1.65
CA ARG A 93 14.30 -17.46 1.41
C ARG A 93 14.32 -16.02 0.93
N VAL A 94 13.38 -15.66 0.05
CA VAL A 94 13.18 -14.29 -0.43
C VAL A 94 11.76 -13.82 -0.12
N THR A 95 11.65 -12.76 0.70
CA THR A 95 10.39 -12.08 1.01
C THR A 95 10.37 -10.71 0.31
N ALA A 96 9.32 -10.43 -0.46
CA ALA A 96 9.13 -9.10 -1.03
C ALA A 96 8.31 -8.24 -0.08
N VAL A 97 8.90 -7.13 0.37
CA VAL A 97 8.25 -6.08 1.14
C VAL A 97 7.79 -5.00 0.17
N LEU A 98 6.49 -4.93 -0.07
CA LEU A 98 5.81 -4.07 -1.04
C LEU A 98 4.94 -3.05 -0.29
N PRO A 99 5.51 -1.95 0.23
CA PRO A 99 4.73 -0.91 0.93
C PRO A 99 3.53 -0.42 0.13
N TYR A 100 3.68 -0.37 -1.20
CA TYR A 100 2.60 -0.13 -2.16
C TYR A 100 2.67 -1.18 -3.27
N PHE A 101 1.57 -1.88 -3.49
CA PHE A 101 1.43 -2.85 -4.59
C PHE A 101 0.80 -2.16 -5.81
N GLY A 102 1.63 -1.78 -6.78
CA GLY A 102 1.20 -1.33 -8.10
C GLY A 102 0.34 -2.38 -8.82
N TYR A 103 -0.46 -1.93 -9.79
CA TYR A 103 -1.46 -2.73 -10.50
C TYR A 103 -2.62 -3.29 -9.66
N ALA A 104 -2.65 -3.05 -8.34
CA ALA A 104 -3.71 -3.56 -7.45
C ALA A 104 -5.14 -3.20 -7.88
N ARG A 105 -5.33 -2.08 -8.58
CA ARG A 105 -6.64 -1.65 -9.11
C ARG A 105 -7.14 -2.47 -10.32
N GLN A 106 -6.28 -3.31 -10.90
CA GLN A 106 -6.61 -4.19 -12.04
C GLN A 106 -6.77 -5.64 -11.55
N ASP A 107 -7.67 -5.83 -10.59
CA ASP A 107 -7.93 -7.07 -9.84
C ASP A 107 -9.06 -7.92 -10.43
N ARG A 108 -9.88 -7.38 -11.32
CA ARG A 108 -10.99 -8.11 -11.94
C ARG A 108 -11.26 -7.65 -13.37
N ARG A 109 -11.93 -8.53 -14.12
CA ARG A 109 -12.42 -8.20 -15.47
C ARG A 109 -13.69 -7.37 -15.39
N THR A 110 -13.57 -6.06 -15.55
CA THR A 110 -14.73 -5.15 -15.62
C THR A 110 -15.40 -5.13 -16.99
N LYS A 111 -14.65 -5.50 -18.04
CA LYS A 111 -15.13 -5.63 -19.43
C LYS A 111 -14.59 -6.91 -20.08
N ALA A 112 -15.25 -7.36 -21.13
CA ALA A 112 -14.73 -8.46 -21.96
C ALA A 112 -13.32 -8.11 -22.48
N ARG A 113 -12.42 -9.11 -22.57
CA ARG A 113 -11.05 -8.97 -23.12
C ARG A 113 -10.13 -7.97 -22.39
N THR A 114 -10.31 -7.81 -21.08
CA THR A 114 -9.39 -7.04 -20.21
C THR A 114 -8.53 -7.98 -19.36
N PRO A 115 -7.27 -7.62 -19.03
CA PRO A 115 -6.40 -8.43 -18.19
C PRO A 115 -6.80 -8.34 -16.72
N ILE A 116 -6.33 -9.30 -15.92
CA ILE A 116 -6.25 -9.21 -14.46
C ILE A 116 -4.77 -9.00 -14.12
N THR A 117 -4.30 -7.77 -14.31
CA THR A 117 -2.87 -7.45 -14.23
C THR A 117 -2.30 -7.68 -12.84
N ALA A 118 -3.08 -7.47 -11.78
CA ALA A 118 -2.67 -7.80 -10.42
C ALA A 118 -2.29 -9.29 -10.27
N LYS A 119 -3.07 -10.21 -10.86
CA LYS A 119 -2.76 -11.66 -10.86
C LYS A 119 -1.57 -11.97 -11.77
N MET A 120 -1.45 -11.32 -12.92
CA MET A 120 -0.28 -11.48 -13.79
C MET A 120 1.01 -11.10 -13.06
N VAL A 121 1.02 -9.94 -12.38
CA VAL A 121 2.16 -9.46 -11.58
C VAL A 121 2.45 -10.41 -10.42
N ALA A 122 1.40 -10.90 -9.72
CA ALA A 122 1.58 -11.90 -8.66
C ALA A 122 2.27 -13.17 -9.20
N ASN A 123 1.87 -13.67 -10.37
CA ASN A 123 2.52 -14.82 -11.01
C ASN A 123 3.99 -14.55 -11.37
N MET A 124 4.31 -13.34 -11.86
CA MET A 124 5.69 -12.95 -12.16
C MET A 124 6.56 -12.95 -10.89
N MET A 125 6.06 -12.38 -9.79
CA MET A 125 6.76 -12.35 -8.51
C MET A 125 7.02 -13.76 -7.96
N VAL A 126 6.00 -14.63 -7.97
CA VAL A 126 6.19 -16.04 -7.55
C VAL A 126 7.17 -16.75 -8.48
N GLY A 127 7.08 -16.50 -9.79
CA GLY A 127 7.95 -17.11 -10.80
C GLY A 127 9.44 -16.80 -10.63
N THR A 128 9.79 -15.60 -10.16
CA THR A 128 11.19 -15.23 -9.88
C THR A 128 11.74 -15.83 -8.58
N GLY A 129 10.89 -16.46 -7.77
CA GLY A 129 11.28 -17.13 -6.53
C GLY A 129 11.04 -16.31 -5.27
N ILE A 130 10.13 -15.33 -5.31
CA ILE A 130 9.60 -14.75 -4.08
C ILE A 130 8.72 -15.79 -3.39
N GLU A 131 8.95 -15.99 -2.09
CA GLU A 131 8.28 -17.03 -1.29
C GLU A 131 7.29 -16.46 -0.27
N ARG A 132 7.32 -15.14 -0.03
CA ARG A 132 6.38 -14.43 0.82
C ARG A 132 6.23 -12.98 0.37
N ILE A 133 5.02 -12.44 0.51
CA ILE A 133 4.74 -11.01 0.32
C ILE A 133 4.42 -10.38 1.67
N LEU A 134 5.02 -9.24 1.97
CA LEU A 134 4.59 -8.32 3.02
C LEU A 134 4.16 -7.02 2.37
N THR A 135 2.92 -6.60 2.54
CA THR A 135 2.38 -5.39 1.91
C THR A 135 1.50 -4.60 2.87
N MET A 136 1.01 -3.44 2.46
CA MET A 136 0.15 -2.59 3.29
C MET A 136 -1.04 -2.09 2.48
N ASP A 137 -2.23 -2.22 3.06
CA ASP A 137 -3.51 -1.76 2.51
C ASP A 137 -3.68 -2.05 1.03
N LEU A 138 -3.73 -3.34 0.67
CA LEU A 138 -4.11 -3.76 -0.67
C LEU A 138 -5.46 -3.14 -1.07
N HIS A 139 -5.54 -2.72 -2.33
CA HIS A 139 -6.76 -2.12 -2.89
C HIS A 139 -8.00 -3.02 -2.71
N ALA A 140 -7.81 -4.32 -2.92
CA ALA A 140 -8.81 -5.34 -2.68
C ALA A 140 -8.19 -6.47 -1.85
N ALA A 141 -8.84 -6.84 -0.74
CA ALA A 141 -8.35 -7.91 0.15
C ALA A 141 -8.20 -9.26 -0.57
N GLN A 142 -8.99 -9.48 -1.63
CA GLN A 142 -8.99 -10.68 -2.48
C GLN A 142 -7.68 -10.87 -3.24
N ILE A 143 -6.86 -9.82 -3.42
CA ILE A 143 -5.55 -9.91 -4.07
C ILE A 143 -4.62 -10.88 -3.32
N GLN A 144 -4.80 -11.08 -2.02
CA GLN A 144 -4.08 -12.11 -1.27
C GLN A 144 -4.26 -13.51 -1.90
N GLY A 145 -5.46 -13.81 -2.42
CA GLY A 145 -5.77 -15.05 -3.12
C GLY A 145 -5.18 -15.14 -4.55
N PHE A 146 -4.53 -14.08 -5.05
CA PHE A 146 -3.77 -14.15 -6.31
C PHE A 146 -2.39 -14.74 -6.13
N PHE A 147 -1.87 -14.76 -4.90
CA PHE A 147 -0.58 -15.35 -4.59
C PHE A 147 -0.78 -16.78 -4.08
N ASP A 148 -0.03 -17.71 -4.66
CA ASP A 148 0.03 -19.10 -4.21
C ASP A 148 1.01 -19.27 -3.01
N ILE A 149 1.52 -18.15 -2.50
CA ILE A 149 2.48 -18.01 -1.40
C ILE A 149 1.86 -17.17 -0.28
N PRO A 150 2.35 -17.25 0.98
CA PRO A 150 1.86 -16.42 2.07
C PRO A 150 1.94 -14.92 1.76
N VAL A 151 0.86 -14.20 2.08
CA VAL A 151 0.77 -12.74 1.98
C VAL A 151 0.36 -12.17 3.32
N ASP A 152 1.21 -11.32 3.87
CA ASP A 152 0.91 -10.53 5.06
C ASP A 152 0.49 -9.13 4.61
N ASN A 153 -0.81 -8.84 4.65
CA ASN A 153 -1.36 -7.53 4.34
C ASN A 153 -1.57 -6.71 5.63
N LEU A 154 -0.66 -5.76 5.89
CA LEU A 154 -0.75 -4.81 6.99
C LEU A 154 -1.82 -3.74 6.72
N TYR A 155 -2.29 -3.08 7.78
CA TYR A 155 -3.30 -2.03 7.70
C TYR A 155 -2.78 -0.76 8.37
N ALA A 156 -2.99 0.41 7.74
CA ALA A 156 -2.63 1.71 8.32
C ALA A 156 -3.63 2.20 9.37
N SER A 157 -4.82 1.59 9.44
CA SER A 157 -5.90 1.94 10.39
C SER A 157 -5.46 2.13 11.86
N PRO A 158 -4.56 1.30 12.44
CA PRO A 158 -4.03 1.56 13.79
C PRO A 158 -3.23 2.85 13.92
N VAL A 159 -2.45 3.22 12.90
CA VAL A 159 -1.64 4.45 12.88
C VAL A 159 -2.56 5.67 12.71
N PHE A 160 -3.54 5.59 11.81
CA PHE A 160 -4.54 6.64 11.65
C PHE A 160 -5.35 6.86 12.92
N ALA A 161 -5.78 5.78 13.59
CA ALA A 161 -6.52 5.90 14.84
C ALA A 161 -5.72 6.59 15.95
N LEU A 162 -4.40 6.34 16.02
CA LEU A 162 -3.53 7.00 16.99
C LEU A 162 -3.40 8.50 16.70
N ASP A 163 -3.17 8.85 15.44
CA ASP A 163 -3.06 10.25 15.00
C ASP A 163 -4.37 11.02 15.24
N ILE A 164 -5.51 10.46 14.81
CA ILE A 164 -6.84 11.05 15.01
C ILE A 164 -7.12 11.29 16.50
N LYS A 165 -6.83 10.31 17.35
CA LYS A 165 -7.04 10.44 18.81
C LYS A 165 -6.19 11.55 19.43
N ASN A 166 -5.02 11.83 18.85
CA ASN A 166 -4.16 12.91 19.31
C ASN A 166 -4.63 14.28 18.78
N GLU A 167 -4.88 14.39 17.48
CA GLU A 167 -5.24 15.65 16.81
C GLU A 167 -6.65 16.13 17.18
N PHE A 168 -7.60 15.21 17.34
CA PHE A 168 -9.00 15.51 17.65
C PHE A 168 -9.38 15.15 19.09
N LYS A 169 -8.41 15.05 20.01
CA LYS A 169 -8.61 14.60 21.40
C LYS A 169 -9.81 15.27 22.11
N ASP A 170 -10.01 16.57 21.89
CA ASP A 170 -11.05 17.37 22.54
C ASP A 170 -12.38 17.41 21.76
N ARG A 171 -12.39 16.82 20.55
CA ARG A 171 -13.49 16.87 19.57
C ARG A 171 -13.93 15.48 19.09
N MET A 172 -13.53 14.41 19.78
CA MET A 172 -13.79 13.02 19.38
C MET A 172 -15.29 12.72 19.14
N SER A 173 -16.19 13.37 19.88
CA SER A 173 -17.65 13.21 19.75
C SER A 173 -18.24 13.88 18.49
N GLU A 174 -17.50 14.80 17.87
CA GLU A 174 -17.87 15.50 16.63
C GLU A 174 -17.47 14.71 15.38
N LEU A 175 -16.63 13.69 15.53
CA LEU A 175 -16.07 12.96 14.40
C LEU A 175 -17.08 12.03 13.73
N MET A 176 -17.02 11.96 12.41
CA MET A 176 -17.67 10.94 11.60
C MET A 176 -16.70 10.40 10.57
N VAL A 177 -16.52 9.08 10.52
CA VAL A 177 -15.69 8.45 9.48
C VAL A 177 -16.50 8.33 8.20
N ILE A 178 -15.89 8.65 7.07
CA ILE A 178 -16.52 8.63 5.75
C ILE A 178 -15.82 7.61 4.85
N SER A 179 -16.61 6.73 4.24
CA SER A 179 -16.19 5.93 3.09
C SER A 179 -16.47 6.72 1.80
N PRO A 180 -15.46 7.04 0.97
CA PRO A 180 -15.64 7.83 -0.25
C PRO A 180 -16.33 7.06 -1.39
N ASP A 181 -16.45 5.74 -1.25
CA ASP A 181 -17.25 4.87 -2.11
C ASP A 181 -17.71 3.60 -1.35
N VAL A 182 -18.45 2.73 -2.03
CA VAL A 182 -18.94 1.46 -1.48
C VAL A 182 -17.82 0.44 -1.25
N GLY A 183 -16.75 0.49 -2.04
CA GLY A 183 -15.61 -0.44 -1.95
C GLY A 183 -14.79 -0.24 -0.68
N GLY A 184 -14.64 1.01 -0.24
CA GLY A 184 -13.88 1.40 0.96
C GLY A 184 -14.60 1.14 2.30
N VAL A 185 -15.87 0.72 2.30
CA VAL A 185 -16.71 0.68 3.51
C VAL A 185 -16.14 -0.21 4.60
N ALA A 186 -15.53 -1.33 4.23
CA ALA A 186 -14.91 -2.23 5.21
C ALA A 186 -13.75 -1.55 5.96
N ARG A 187 -12.90 -0.81 5.22
CA ARG A 187 -11.77 -0.05 5.76
C ARG A 187 -12.24 1.10 6.66
N ALA A 188 -13.19 1.88 6.18
CA ALA A 188 -13.79 2.97 6.93
C ALA A 188 -14.44 2.47 8.24
N ARG A 189 -15.16 1.33 8.18
CA ARG A 189 -15.77 0.70 9.35
C ARG A 189 -14.74 0.23 10.36
N GLU A 190 -13.60 -0.30 9.92
CA GLU A 190 -12.52 -0.72 10.82
C GLU A 190 -11.99 0.49 11.61
N LEU A 191 -11.70 1.60 10.92
CA LEU A 191 -11.21 2.81 11.58
C LEU A 191 -12.27 3.38 12.55
N ALA A 192 -13.52 3.48 12.10
CA ALA A 192 -14.65 3.95 12.90
C ALA A 192 -14.77 3.18 14.22
N LYS A 193 -14.63 1.85 14.20
CA LYS A 193 -14.61 1.01 15.41
C LYS A 193 -13.43 1.32 16.34
N ARG A 194 -12.23 1.57 15.80
CA ARG A 194 -11.01 1.85 16.60
C ARG A 194 -11.08 3.19 17.34
N ILE A 195 -11.78 4.16 16.78
CA ILE A 195 -11.95 5.50 17.37
C ILE A 195 -13.33 5.73 17.99
N ASN A 196 -14.21 4.73 17.97
CA ASN A 196 -15.59 4.79 18.44
C ASN A 196 -16.40 5.96 17.82
N SER A 197 -16.29 6.11 16.50
CA SER A 197 -16.98 7.15 15.72
C SER A 197 -18.05 6.53 14.81
N PRO A 198 -19.15 7.23 14.52
CA PRO A 198 -20.12 6.80 13.51
C PRO A 198 -19.49 6.75 12.10
N LEU A 199 -20.18 6.07 11.19
CA LEU A 199 -19.77 5.87 9.80
C LEU A 199 -20.85 6.39 8.86
N ALA A 200 -20.45 7.18 7.86
CA ALA A 200 -21.28 7.50 6.69
C ALA A 200 -20.56 7.11 5.39
N ILE A 201 -21.32 7.07 4.30
CA ILE A 201 -20.85 6.60 2.98
C ILE A 201 -21.24 7.63 1.94
N VAL A 202 -20.31 7.97 1.05
CA VAL A 202 -20.62 8.69 -0.18
C VAL A 202 -20.86 7.65 -1.27
N ASP A 203 -22.11 7.45 -1.67
CA ASP A 203 -22.46 6.57 -2.78
C ASP A 203 -22.30 7.34 -4.09
N LYS A 204 -21.39 6.86 -4.94
CA LYS A 204 -21.10 7.45 -6.23
C LYS A 204 -21.84 6.67 -7.31
N ARG A 205 -22.94 7.22 -7.82
CA ARG A 205 -23.66 6.63 -8.95
C ARG A 205 -23.13 7.21 -10.26
N ARG A 206 -22.87 6.32 -11.22
CA ARG A 206 -22.56 6.68 -12.61
C ARG A 206 -23.65 6.08 -13.48
N GLU A 207 -24.52 6.91 -14.04
CA GLU A 207 -25.53 6.42 -14.98
C GLU A 207 -24.88 6.00 -16.31
N LYS A 208 -23.87 6.74 -16.80
CA LYS A 208 -23.08 6.35 -17.98
C LYS A 208 -21.57 6.67 -17.88
N PRO A 209 -20.71 5.99 -18.67
CA PRO A 209 -19.31 6.36 -18.80
C PRO A 209 -19.16 7.77 -19.39
N GLY A 210 -18.55 8.70 -18.64
CA GLY A 210 -18.28 10.08 -19.08
C GLY A 210 -19.22 11.15 -18.51
N GLU A 211 -20.29 10.76 -17.81
CA GLU A 211 -21.15 11.70 -17.09
C GLU A 211 -20.54 12.08 -15.72
N ILE A 212 -20.91 13.26 -15.23
CA ILE A 212 -20.55 13.71 -13.88
C ILE A 212 -21.29 12.79 -12.91
N ALA A 213 -20.53 12.06 -12.09
CA ALA A 213 -21.13 11.16 -11.11
C ALA A 213 -21.86 11.97 -10.05
N GLU A 214 -23.16 11.72 -9.88
CA GLU A 214 -23.90 12.19 -8.71
C GLU A 214 -23.40 11.43 -7.47
N MET A 215 -23.15 12.17 -6.40
CA MET A 215 -22.72 11.63 -5.12
C MET A 215 -23.81 11.87 -4.10
N THR A 216 -24.29 10.81 -3.46
CA THR A 216 -25.29 10.89 -2.40
C THR A 216 -24.66 10.49 -1.08
N VAL A 217 -24.86 11.29 -0.04
CA VAL A 217 -24.41 10.96 1.31
C VAL A 217 -25.44 10.06 1.98
N ILE A 218 -24.98 8.90 2.46
CA ILE A 218 -25.77 7.96 3.27
C ILE A 218 -25.27 8.10 4.72
N GLY A 219 -26.08 8.78 5.53
CA GLY A 219 -25.76 9.15 6.92
C GLY A 219 -25.99 10.65 7.13
N ASP A 220 -26.13 11.07 8.39
CA ASP A 220 -26.27 12.49 8.74
C ASP A 220 -24.91 13.09 9.12
N VAL A 221 -24.38 13.93 8.23
CA VAL A 221 -23.07 14.57 8.37
C VAL A 221 -23.17 16.00 8.93
N THR A 222 -24.37 16.47 9.25
CA THR A 222 -24.63 17.84 9.70
C THR A 222 -23.85 18.14 10.98
N ASP A 223 -23.10 19.25 10.97
CA ASP A 223 -22.23 19.71 12.07
C ASP A 223 -21.16 18.69 12.51
N LYS A 224 -20.82 17.71 11.65
CA LYS A 224 -19.76 16.72 11.92
C LYS A 224 -18.42 17.10 11.30
N ILE A 225 -17.35 16.68 11.97
CA ILE A 225 -15.99 16.65 11.41
C ILE A 225 -15.83 15.33 10.65
N CYS A 226 -15.83 15.41 9.33
CA CYS A 226 -15.83 14.25 8.45
C CYS A 226 -14.39 13.80 8.16
N LEU A 227 -14.09 12.53 8.45
CA LEU A 227 -12.79 11.91 8.21
C LEU A 227 -12.91 10.92 7.05
N ILE A 228 -12.54 11.35 5.84
CA ILE A 228 -12.51 10.47 4.67
C ILE A 228 -11.33 9.50 4.79
N VAL A 229 -11.58 8.21 4.61
CA VAL A 229 -10.53 7.17 4.67
C VAL A 229 -10.49 6.39 3.38
N ASP A 230 -9.31 6.29 2.76
CA ASP A 230 -9.12 5.52 1.54
C ASP A 230 -7.74 4.84 1.48
N ASP A 231 -7.56 3.84 0.61
CA ASP A 231 -6.26 3.21 0.40
C ASP A 231 -5.35 4.09 -0.45
N ILE A 232 -5.86 4.67 -1.54
CA ILE A 232 -5.03 5.34 -2.53
C ILE A 232 -5.60 6.72 -2.91
N CYS A 233 -4.76 7.74 -2.85
CA CYS A 233 -5.01 9.03 -3.46
C CYS A 233 -4.06 9.19 -4.67
N ASP A 234 -4.59 9.17 -5.90
CA ASP A 234 -3.78 9.45 -7.09
C ASP A 234 -3.95 10.90 -7.60
N THR A 235 -5.07 11.29 -8.22
CA THR A 235 -5.34 12.67 -8.68
C THR A 235 -6.05 13.54 -7.64
N ALA A 236 -6.37 12.97 -6.48
CA ALA A 236 -7.24 13.57 -5.45
C ALA A 236 -8.68 13.94 -5.90
N GLY A 237 -9.05 13.82 -7.17
CA GLY A 237 -10.34 14.29 -7.68
C GLY A 237 -11.56 13.62 -7.05
N THR A 238 -11.48 12.35 -6.66
CA THR A 238 -12.56 11.69 -5.89
C THR A 238 -12.66 12.27 -4.48
N LEU A 239 -11.52 12.53 -3.82
CA LEU A 239 -11.50 13.07 -2.45
C LEU A 239 -12.02 14.50 -2.41
N CYS A 240 -11.61 15.36 -3.36
CA CYS A 240 -12.09 16.74 -3.44
C CYS A 240 -13.60 16.79 -3.66
N LYS A 241 -14.14 16.01 -4.61
CA LYS A 241 -15.59 15.94 -4.85
C LYS A 241 -16.36 15.40 -3.65
N ALA A 242 -15.83 14.37 -2.98
CA ALA A 242 -16.44 13.86 -1.76
C ALA A 242 -16.45 14.94 -0.66
N ALA A 243 -15.36 15.70 -0.51
CA ALA A 243 -15.28 16.80 0.45
C ALA A 243 -16.29 17.92 0.13
N GLU A 244 -16.40 18.33 -1.13
CA GLU A 244 -17.40 19.32 -1.58
C GLU A 244 -18.82 18.86 -1.22
N VAL A 245 -19.18 17.63 -1.57
CA VAL A 245 -20.51 17.05 -1.29
C VAL A 245 -20.78 16.98 0.22
N LEU A 246 -19.79 16.63 1.04
CA LEU A 246 -19.94 16.60 2.49
C LEU A 246 -20.20 18.00 3.06
N ILE A 247 -19.48 19.02 2.60
CA ILE A 247 -19.69 20.42 3.02
C ILE A 247 -21.07 20.91 2.58
N GLU A 248 -21.50 20.62 1.34
CA GLU A 248 -22.84 20.97 0.84
C GLU A 248 -23.96 20.30 1.65
N ASN A 249 -23.70 19.14 2.24
CA ASN A 249 -24.62 18.43 3.14
C ASN A 249 -24.45 18.80 4.63
N GLY A 250 -23.74 19.88 4.93
CA GLY A 250 -23.67 20.46 6.28
C GLY A 250 -22.52 19.98 7.16
N ALA A 251 -21.51 19.30 6.61
CA ALA A 251 -20.30 18.97 7.36
C ALA A 251 -19.56 20.24 7.82
N LYS A 252 -19.02 20.22 9.04
CA LYS A 252 -18.30 21.34 9.65
C LYS A 252 -16.87 21.48 9.11
N GLU A 253 -16.18 20.35 9.00
CA GLU A 253 -14.81 20.24 8.50
C GLU A 253 -14.65 18.89 7.77
N VAL A 254 -13.75 18.81 6.80
CA VAL A 254 -13.41 17.56 6.11
C VAL A 254 -11.90 17.35 6.14
N HIS A 255 -11.48 16.19 6.61
CA HIS A 255 -10.09 15.73 6.66
C HIS A 255 -9.96 14.40 5.91
N SER A 256 -8.75 14.04 5.47
CA SER A 256 -8.52 12.78 4.75
C SER A 256 -7.33 12.01 5.29
N TYR A 257 -7.51 10.70 5.47
CA TYR A 257 -6.48 9.75 5.88
C TYR A 257 -6.32 8.69 4.80
N ILE A 258 -5.14 8.69 4.16
CA ILE A 258 -4.87 7.86 2.98
C ILE A 258 -3.58 7.09 3.19
N SER A 259 -3.59 5.77 2.94
CA SER A 259 -2.41 4.92 3.09
C SER A 259 -1.35 5.21 2.02
N HIS A 260 -1.78 5.35 0.76
CA HIS A 260 -0.92 5.49 -0.40
C HIS A 260 -1.17 6.83 -1.12
N GLY A 261 -0.35 7.82 -0.81
CA GLY A 261 -0.34 9.10 -1.54
C GLY A 261 0.41 9.00 -2.86
N VAL A 262 -0.18 8.33 -3.87
CA VAL A 262 0.43 8.17 -5.20
C VAL A 262 0.64 9.52 -5.90
N ARG A 263 -0.26 10.49 -5.67
CA ARG A 263 -0.14 11.90 -6.09
C ARG A 263 0.40 12.05 -7.52
N CYS A 264 -0.32 11.48 -8.48
CA CYS A 264 -0.01 11.66 -9.89
C CYS A 264 -0.99 12.66 -10.52
N GLY A 265 -0.45 13.55 -11.36
CA GLY A 265 -1.21 14.65 -11.98
C GLY A 265 -0.69 16.00 -11.57
#